data_AF-F2VRJ7-F1
#
_entry.id   AF-F2VRJ7-F1
#
_cell.length_a   1.000
_cell.length_b   1.000
_cell.length_c   1.000
_cell.angle_alpha   90.00
_cell.angle_beta   90.00
_cell.angle_gamma   90.00
#
_symmetry.space_group_name_H-M   'P 1'
#
loop_
_entity.id
_entity.type
_entity.pdbx_description
1 polymer ?
#
loop_
_entity_poly.entity_id
_entity_poly.type
_entity_poly.pdbx_seq_one_letter_code
_entity_poly.pdbx_strand_id
1 'polypeptide(L)'
;MASSFLSFSLLFISLYTADGFRWYALNRCDFNSTDLKDIEYIYSHYYNKLEYTRFSSSLGKFVGYTEYGVKNAEAWNNDPSKLAQWRAEKERVCVNHVENAHQAVLTKSAEPYVGLHSTTPSGGKHSAMLVCSVFDFYPKKIKVSWLRDGKEVTSDVTSPGELANADWYYQIHSHLEYTPRSGEKISCVVEHASLREPLVTDWDPSMPESERNKIAIGASGLILGLVLSLAGFIYYKRKARGRILVPSN
;
A
#
# COMPACT_ATOMS: atom_id res chain seq x y z
N MET A 1 -12.64 -47.72 -17.25
CA MET A 1 -11.42 -46.92 -17.51
C MET A 1 -11.55 -45.95 -18.70
N ALA A 2 -12.75 -45.70 -19.26
CA ALA A 2 -12.94 -44.71 -20.35
C ALA A 2 -13.38 -43.31 -19.87
N SER A 3 -13.95 -43.21 -18.67
CA SER A 3 -14.48 -41.94 -18.11
C SER A 3 -13.38 -40.97 -17.65
N SER A 4 -12.25 -41.48 -17.13
CA SER A 4 -11.14 -40.64 -16.65
C SER A 4 -10.40 -39.90 -17.78
N PHE A 5 -10.27 -40.51 -18.95
CA PHE A 5 -9.61 -39.90 -20.11
C PHE A 5 -10.42 -38.75 -20.71
N LEU A 6 -11.75 -38.85 -20.76
CA LEU A 6 -12.63 -37.77 -21.22
C LEU A 6 -12.59 -36.55 -20.29
N SER A 7 -12.50 -36.78 -18.96
CA SER A 7 -12.39 -35.70 -17.98
C SER A 7 -11.03 -34.98 -18.03
N PHE A 8 -9.94 -35.69 -18.34
CA PHE A 8 -8.61 -35.08 -18.50
C PHE A 8 -8.51 -34.27 -19.81
N SER A 9 -9.12 -34.74 -20.90
CA SER A 9 -9.13 -34.03 -22.18
C SER A 9 -9.92 -32.72 -22.16
N LEU A 10 -11.00 -32.63 -21.37
CA LEU A 10 -11.76 -31.37 -21.22
C LEU A 10 -11.01 -30.32 -20.40
N LEU A 11 -10.12 -30.74 -19.48
CA LEU A 11 -9.32 -29.85 -18.64
C LEU A 11 -8.17 -29.17 -19.43
N PHE A 12 -7.71 -29.78 -20.52
CA PHE A 12 -6.77 -29.17 -21.46
C PHE A 12 -7.42 -28.18 -22.44
N ILE A 13 -8.72 -28.32 -22.74
CA ILE A 13 -9.43 -27.40 -23.63
C ILE A 13 -9.73 -26.06 -22.92
N SER A 14 -9.80 -26.04 -21.57
CA SER A 14 -9.94 -24.80 -20.79
C SER A 14 -8.63 -24.03 -20.59
N LEU A 15 -7.50 -24.52 -21.11
CA LEU A 15 -6.19 -23.85 -21.10
C LEU A 15 -5.76 -23.37 -22.49
N TYR A 16 -6.71 -23.15 -23.41
CA TYR A 16 -6.43 -22.21 -24.49
C TYR A 16 -6.26 -20.83 -23.86
N THR A 17 -5.02 -20.44 -23.58
CA THR A 17 -4.70 -19.04 -23.41
C THR A 17 -5.19 -18.36 -24.67
N ALA A 18 -6.20 -17.49 -24.54
CA ALA A 18 -6.54 -16.59 -25.61
C ALA A 18 -5.32 -15.67 -25.79
N ASP A 19 -4.38 -16.06 -26.63
CA ASP A 19 -3.21 -15.27 -26.95
C ASP A 19 -3.68 -14.03 -27.72
N GLY A 20 -3.91 -12.95 -26.98
CA GLY A 20 -4.32 -11.67 -27.52
C GLY A 20 -3.11 -10.87 -27.99
N PHE A 21 -3.19 -10.32 -29.19
CA PHE A 21 -2.26 -9.28 -29.64
C PHE A 21 -2.73 -7.91 -29.17
N ARG A 22 -1.80 -7.11 -28.64
CA ARG A 22 -2.09 -5.76 -28.15
C ARG A 22 -1.23 -4.74 -28.88
N TRP A 23 -1.85 -3.83 -29.61
CA TRP A 23 -1.19 -2.62 -30.07
C TRP A 23 -1.58 -1.46 -29.16
N TYR A 24 -0.61 -0.63 -28.76
CA TYR A 24 -0.88 0.59 -28.01
C TYR A 24 0.23 1.62 -28.24
N ALA A 25 -0.06 2.87 -27.90
CA ALA A 25 0.90 3.96 -27.92
C ALA A 25 0.87 4.74 -26.62
N LEU A 26 1.99 5.32 -26.23
CA LEU A 26 2.14 6.12 -25.02
C LEU A 26 2.59 7.53 -25.39
N ASN A 27 1.87 8.53 -24.87
CA ASN A 27 2.34 9.91 -24.80
C ASN A 27 2.97 10.11 -23.42
N ARG A 28 4.21 10.58 -23.38
CA ARG A 28 4.92 10.87 -22.14
C ARG A 28 5.53 12.27 -22.20
N CYS A 29 5.40 12.99 -21.10
CA CYS A 29 6.00 14.29 -20.88
C CYS A 29 6.89 14.17 -19.66
N ASP A 30 8.21 14.12 -19.87
CA ASP A 30 9.19 14.02 -18.80
C ASP A 30 9.65 15.45 -18.44
N PHE A 31 9.42 15.89 -17.20
CA PHE A 31 9.82 17.20 -16.68
C PHE A 31 10.11 17.14 -15.18
N ASN A 32 10.93 18.07 -14.69
CA ASN A 32 11.36 18.15 -13.29
C ASN A 32 11.07 19.52 -12.63
N SER A 33 10.58 20.48 -13.41
CA SER A 33 10.44 21.88 -13.02
C SER A 33 9.26 22.52 -13.74
N THR A 34 8.75 23.62 -13.20
CA THR A 34 7.78 24.51 -13.85
C THR A 34 8.41 25.39 -14.92
N ASP A 35 9.73 25.58 -14.91
CA ASP A 35 10.48 26.21 -16.00
C ASP A 35 10.67 25.15 -17.11
N LEU A 36 9.66 25.00 -17.98
CA LEU A 36 9.49 23.89 -18.93
C LEU A 36 10.54 23.81 -20.05
N LYS A 37 11.71 24.43 -19.88
CA LYS A 37 12.80 24.46 -20.87
C LYS A 37 13.26 23.06 -21.25
N ASP A 38 13.35 22.18 -20.25
CA ASP A 38 13.86 20.81 -20.42
C ASP A 38 12.75 19.76 -20.54
N ILE A 39 11.49 20.16 -20.75
CA ILE A 39 10.40 19.19 -20.93
C ILE A 39 10.63 18.35 -22.19
N GLU A 40 10.58 17.04 -22.05
CA GLU A 40 10.76 16.10 -23.14
C GLU A 40 9.44 15.40 -23.45
N TYR A 41 8.96 15.61 -24.68
CA TYR A 41 7.83 14.88 -25.22
C TYR A 41 8.31 13.61 -25.92
N ILE A 42 7.71 12.48 -25.54
CA ILE A 42 8.02 11.17 -26.07
C ILE A 42 6.73 10.49 -26.49
N TYR A 43 6.70 10.02 -27.74
CA TYR A 43 5.60 9.23 -28.25
C TYR A 43 6.09 7.88 -28.73
N SER A 44 5.68 6.82 -28.04
CA SER A 44 6.19 5.46 -28.25
C SER A 44 5.09 4.52 -28.72
N HIS A 45 5.37 3.76 -29.77
CA HIS A 45 4.49 2.72 -30.26
C HIS A 45 4.94 1.33 -29.85
N TYR A 46 3.99 0.54 -29.34
CA TYR A 46 4.23 -0.80 -28.85
C TYR A 46 3.33 -1.82 -29.56
N TYR A 47 3.91 -3.00 -29.78
CA TYR A 47 3.17 -4.21 -30.08
C TYR A 47 3.50 -5.26 -29.00
N ASN A 48 2.47 -5.72 -28.31
CA ASN A 48 2.52 -6.51 -27.07
C ASN A 48 3.31 -5.84 -25.95
N LYS A 49 4.63 -5.97 -25.93
CA LYS A 49 5.54 -5.29 -24.99
C LYS A 49 6.79 -4.76 -25.71
N LEU A 50 6.86 -4.94 -27.02
CA LEU A 50 7.99 -4.57 -27.85
C LEU A 50 7.73 -3.18 -28.43
N GLU A 51 8.56 -2.23 -28.01
CA GLU A 51 8.59 -0.92 -28.63
C GLU A 51 9.21 -1.04 -30.02
N TYR A 52 8.49 -0.60 -31.05
CA TYR A 52 9.01 -0.67 -32.41
C TYR A 52 9.41 0.70 -32.96
N THR A 53 8.73 1.79 -32.57
CA THR A 53 9.08 3.14 -33.02
C THR A 53 8.81 4.18 -31.93
N ARG A 54 9.64 5.23 -31.86
CA ARG A 54 9.48 6.36 -30.93
C ARG A 54 9.76 7.68 -31.60
N PHE A 55 8.95 8.70 -31.32
CA PHE A 55 9.30 10.11 -31.51
C PHE A 55 9.78 10.71 -30.18
N SER A 56 10.80 11.55 -30.25
CA SER A 56 11.34 12.30 -29.11
C SER A 56 11.52 13.76 -29.53
N SER A 57 11.05 14.73 -28.72
CA SER A 57 11.20 16.14 -29.04
C SER A 57 12.67 16.59 -29.08
N SER A 58 13.53 15.98 -28.28
CA SER A 58 14.98 16.20 -28.28
C SER A 58 15.64 15.86 -29.62
N LEU A 59 15.13 14.83 -30.31
CA LEU A 59 15.60 14.44 -31.65
C LEU A 59 14.80 15.10 -32.77
N GLY A 60 13.56 15.50 -32.47
CA GLY A 60 12.63 16.07 -33.43
C GLY A 60 12.29 15.13 -34.60
N LYS A 61 12.40 13.81 -34.39
CA LYS A 61 12.14 12.77 -35.40
C LYS A 61 11.84 11.40 -34.79
N PHE A 62 11.34 10.49 -35.63
CA PHE A 62 11.10 9.10 -35.25
C PHE A 62 12.38 8.25 -35.33
N VAL A 63 12.53 7.32 -34.40
CA VAL A 63 13.56 6.29 -34.35
C VAL A 63 12.89 4.93 -34.28
N GLY A 64 13.32 4.00 -35.13
CA GLY A 64 12.88 2.59 -35.10
C GLY A 64 13.80 1.72 -34.25
N TYR A 65 13.23 0.80 -33.48
CA TYR A 65 13.95 -0.15 -32.61
C TYR A 65 13.86 -1.61 -33.09
N THR A 66 13.09 -1.85 -34.15
CA THR A 66 12.96 -3.15 -34.82
C THR A 66 13.09 -2.94 -36.32
N GLU A 67 13.32 -4.00 -37.10
CA GLU A 67 13.37 -3.88 -38.56
C GLU A 67 12.09 -3.26 -39.15
N TYR A 68 10.92 -3.69 -38.65
CA TYR A 68 9.64 -3.09 -38.99
C TYR A 68 9.58 -1.61 -38.58
N GLY A 69 10.01 -1.30 -37.36
CA GLY A 69 10.00 0.05 -36.83
C GLY A 69 10.94 1.02 -37.54
N VAL A 70 12.07 0.54 -38.06
CA VAL A 70 13.01 1.34 -38.86
C VAL A 70 12.35 1.75 -40.18
N LYS A 71 11.72 0.82 -40.89
CA LYS A 71 10.98 1.10 -42.14
C LYS A 71 9.88 2.14 -41.91
N ASN A 72 9.13 2.01 -40.81
CA ASN A 72 8.10 2.98 -40.43
C ASN A 72 8.69 4.35 -40.10
N ALA A 73 9.77 4.41 -39.31
CA ALA A 73 10.42 5.65 -38.93
C ALA A 73 10.97 6.39 -40.15
N GLU A 74 11.62 5.69 -41.09
CA GLU A 74 12.09 6.26 -42.36
C GLU A 74 10.93 6.86 -43.17
N ALA A 75 9.85 6.10 -43.36
CA ALA A 75 8.68 6.57 -44.10
C ALA A 75 8.05 7.82 -43.47
N TRP A 76 7.94 7.87 -42.14
CA TRP A 76 7.35 9.02 -41.44
C TRP A 76 8.27 10.24 -41.37
N ASN A 77 9.58 10.03 -41.26
CA ASN A 77 10.57 11.11 -41.26
C ASN A 77 10.73 11.75 -42.65
N ASN A 78 10.44 11.01 -43.72
CA ASN A 78 10.48 11.50 -45.10
C ASN A 78 9.25 12.33 -45.50
N ASP A 79 8.22 12.42 -44.65
CA ASP A 79 7.08 13.32 -44.82
C ASP A 79 7.28 14.60 -43.99
N PRO A 80 7.63 15.75 -44.61
CA PRO A 80 7.91 16.99 -43.89
C PRO A 80 6.69 17.54 -43.14
N SER A 81 5.49 17.35 -43.68
CA SER A 81 4.25 17.81 -43.06
C SER A 81 3.98 17.04 -41.77
N LYS A 82 4.10 15.71 -41.84
CA LYS A 82 3.95 14.84 -40.68
C LYS A 82 5.01 15.14 -39.62
N LEU A 83 6.27 15.29 -40.02
CA LEU A 83 7.35 15.57 -39.09
C LEU A 83 7.20 16.94 -38.40
N ALA A 84 6.76 17.96 -39.13
CA ALA A 84 6.46 19.28 -38.58
C ALA A 84 5.31 19.21 -37.57
N GLN A 85 4.24 18.46 -37.87
CA GLN A 85 3.15 18.24 -36.93
C GLN A 85 3.65 17.60 -35.62
N TRP A 86 4.40 16.50 -35.70
CA TRP A 86 4.92 15.83 -34.50
C TRP A 86 5.87 16.70 -33.66
N ARG A 87 6.64 17.59 -34.30
CA ARG A 87 7.47 18.57 -33.58
C ARG A 87 6.63 19.58 -32.79
N ALA A 88 5.43 19.91 -33.26
CA ALA A 88 4.50 20.80 -32.57
C ALA A 88 3.72 20.11 -31.42
N GLU A 89 3.67 18.78 -31.40
CA GLU A 89 2.93 18.02 -30.37
C GLU A 89 3.48 18.23 -28.95
N LYS A 90 4.78 18.54 -28.80
CA LYS A 90 5.37 18.89 -27.49
C LYS A 90 4.61 20.03 -26.82
N GLU A 91 4.32 21.10 -27.56
CA GLU A 91 3.62 22.26 -27.04
C GLU A 91 2.17 21.90 -26.69
N ARG A 92 1.51 21.21 -27.63
CA ARG A 92 0.09 20.86 -27.55
C ARG A 92 -0.23 19.89 -26.41
N VAL A 93 0.58 18.84 -26.24
CA VAL A 93 0.33 17.72 -25.32
C VAL A 93 0.97 17.96 -23.96
N CYS A 94 2.19 18.50 -23.93
CA CYS A 94 2.93 18.67 -22.68
C CYS A 94 2.77 20.08 -22.12
N VAL A 95 3.27 21.10 -22.84
CA VAL A 95 3.41 22.46 -22.29
C VAL A 95 2.07 23.03 -21.84
N ASN A 96 1.03 22.95 -22.68
CA ASN A 96 -0.31 23.45 -22.35
C ASN A 96 -0.97 22.76 -21.14
N HIS A 97 -0.50 21.58 -20.74
CA HIS A 97 -1.11 20.80 -19.66
C HIS A 97 -0.30 20.82 -18.36
N VAL A 98 0.97 21.24 -18.39
CA VAL A 98 1.84 21.15 -17.20
C VAL A 98 1.37 22.04 -16.06
N GLU A 99 0.88 23.26 -16.33
CA GLU A 99 0.37 24.13 -15.26
C GLU A 99 -0.78 23.48 -14.49
N ASN A 100 -1.74 22.90 -15.21
CA ASN A 100 -2.84 22.15 -14.62
C ASN A 100 -2.33 20.95 -13.80
N ALA A 101 -1.37 20.18 -14.34
CA ALA A 101 -0.77 19.06 -13.62
C ALA A 101 -0.01 19.52 -12.35
N HIS A 102 0.70 20.64 -12.41
CA HIS A 102 1.44 21.19 -11.29
C HIS A 102 0.49 21.61 -10.15
N GLN A 103 -0.59 22.32 -10.48
CA GLN A 103 -1.60 22.75 -9.50
C GLN A 103 -2.41 21.57 -8.94
N ALA A 104 -2.73 20.58 -9.76
CA ALA A 104 -3.56 19.45 -9.36
C ALA A 104 -2.79 18.37 -8.58
N VAL A 105 -1.50 18.20 -8.85
CA VAL A 105 -0.70 17.06 -8.36
C VAL A 105 0.54 17.51 -7.59
N LEU A 106 1.42 18.30 -8.21
CA LEU A 106 2.77 18.55 -7.66
C LEU A 106 2.78 19.45 -6.41
N THR A 107 1.81 20.35 -6.30
CA THR A 107 1.65 21.21 -5.11
C THR A 107 0.85 20.54 -3.99
N LYS A 108 0.27 19.37 -4.24
CA LYS A 108 -0.54 18.67 -3.26
C LYS A 108 0.34 17.83 -2.36
N SER A 109 -0.04 17.78 -1.11
CA SER A 109 0.60 16.96 -0.11
C SER A 109 -0.43 16.51 0.92
N ALA A 110 -0.29 15.30 1.44
CA ALA A 110 -1.16 14.75 2.47
C ALA A 110 -0.32 14.30 3.66
N GLU A 111 -0.77 14.64 4.87
CA GLU A 111 -0.11 14.25 6.11
C GLU A 111 -0.32 12.77 6.40
N PRO A 112 0.74 12.01 6.74
CA PRO A 112 0.58 10.64 7.17
C PRO A 112 -0.13 10.56 8.51
N TYR A 113 -0.77 9.42 8.77
CA TYR A 113 -1.05 8.97 10.13
C TYR A 113 -0.28 7.70 10.45
N VAL A 114 -0.02 7.49 11.74
CA VAL A 114 0.83 6.41 12.25
C VAL A 114 0.04 5.47 13.15
N GLY A 115 0.11 4.18 12.86
CA GLY A 115 -0.34 3.10 13.73
C GLY A 115 0.85 2.29 14.24
N LEU A 116 1.06 2.30 15.56
CA LEU A 116 2.03 1.45 16.23
C LEU A 116 1.37 0.20 16.79
N HIS A 117 1.96 -0.97 16.53
CA HIS A 117 1.51 -2.23 17.10
C HIS A 117 2.66 -3.20 17.36
N SER A 118 2.49 -4.10 18.32
CA SER A 118 3.43 -5.18 18.60
C SER A 118 3.03 -6.45 17.86
N THR A 119 4.02 -7.21 17.38
CA THR A 119 3.83 -8.54 16.79
C THR A 119 4.89 -9.52 17.28
N THR A 120 4.64 -10.81 17.10
CA THR A 120 5.61 -11.88 17.39
C THR A 120 6.42 -12.21 16.14
N PRO A 121 7.77 -12.16 16.18
CA PRO A 121 8.59 -12.55 15.04
C PRO A 121 8.37 -14.02 14.65
N SER A 122 8.47 -14.32 13.35
CA SER A 122 8.53 -15.71 12.86
C SER A 122 9.92 -16.30 13.12
N GLY A 123 10.22 -16.64 14.38
CA GLY A 123 11.52 -17.17 14.79
C GLY A 123 11.72 -17.05 16.30
N GLY A 124 11.17 -18.00 17.06
CA GLY A 124 10.97 -17.95 18.51
C GLY A 124 12.21 -17.85 19.43
N LYS A 125 12.99 -16.77 19.34
CA LYS A 125 13.98 -16.38 20.35
C LYS A 125 13.71 -14.97 20.84
N HIS A 126 12.90 -14.82 21.89
CA HIS A 126 12.79 -13.70 22.85
C HIS A 126 12.88 -12.23 22.36
N SER A 127 12.84 -11.95 21.06
CA SER A 127 12.75 -10.60 20.50
C SER A 127 11.27 -10.25 20.33
N ALA A 128 10.83 -9.16 20.92
CA ALA A 128 9.56 -8.54 20.55
C ALA A 128 9.77 -7.75 19.25
N MET A 129 8.72 -7.58 18.46
CA MET A 129 8.76 -6.75 17.25
C MET A 129 7.72 -5.66 17.34
N LEU A 130 8.13 -4.42 17.10
CA LEU A 130 7.22 -3.30 16.88
C LEU A 130 7.11 -3.01 15.40
N VAL A 131 5.91 -2.64 14.98
CA VAL A 131 5.62 -2.22 13.62
C VAL A 131 5.07 -0.80 13.66
N CYS A 132 5.76 0.09 12.96
CA CYS A 132 5.30 1.43 12.66
C CYS A 132 4.71 1.44 11.26
N SER A 133 3.38 1.47 11.20
CA SER A 133 2.63 1.55 9.95
C SER A 133 2.24 2.99 9.68
N VAL A 134 2.70 3.52 8.56
CA VAL A 134 2.48 4.89 8.14
C VAL A 134 1.61 4.86 6.89
N PHE A 135 0.48 5.55 6.91
CA PHE A 135 -0.57 5.44 5.91
C PHE A 135 -0.94 6.78 5.29
N ASP A 136 -1.62 6.70 4.14
CA ASP A 136 -2.35 7.76 3.46
C ASP A 136 -1.57 9.07 3.22
N PHE A 137 -0.26 8.94 2.96
CA PHE A 137 0.60 10.08 2.69
C PHE A 137 0.86 10.29 1.20
N TYR A 138 1.17 11.54 0.85
CA TYR A 138 1.58 11.95 -0.48
C TYR A 138 2.47 13.20 -0.40
N PRO A 139 3.61 13.29 -1.11
CA PRO A 139 4.12 12.37 -2.14
C PRO A 139 4.80 11.11 -1.59
N LYS A 140 5.22 10.18 -2.48
CA LYS A 140 5.84 8.89 -2.11
C LYS A 140 7.06 9.01 -1.18
N LYS A 141 7.87 10.06 -1.33
CA LYS A 141 9.16 10.18 -0.62
C LYS A 141 8.92 10.47 0.86
N ILE A 142 9.30 9.53 1.72
CA ILE A 142 9.14 9.59 3.17
C ILE A 142 10.39 9.04 3.86
N LYS A 143 10.66 9.46 5.10
CA LYS A 143 11.67 8.86 5.96
C LYS A 143 11.02 8.43 7.28
N VAL A 144 11.19 7.16 7.62
CA VAL A 144 10.69 6.56 8.86
C VAL A 144 11.89 6.03 9.64
N SER A 145 12.05 6.48 10.88
CA SER A 145 13.11 6.05 11.78
C SER A 145 12.57 5.72 13.17
N TRP A 146 13.40 5.07 13.99
CA TRP A 146 13.06 4.69 15.35
C TRP A 146 13.96 5.41 16.34
N LEU A 147 13.38 5.89 17.43
CA LEU A 147 14.11 6.37 18.60
C LEU A 147 13.95 5.38 19.74
N ARG A 148 15.02 5.16 20.49
CA ARG A 148 15.03 4.46 21.77
C ARG A 148 15.73 5.35 22.80
N ASP A 149 15.01 5.74 23.84
CA ASP A 149 15.44 6.68 24.87
C ASP A 149 16.02 7.99 24.27
N GLY A 150 15.36 8.46 23.20
CA GLY A 150 15.75 9.68 22.47
C GLY A 150 16.93 9.53 21.50
N LYS A 151 17.50 8.32 21.34
CA LYS A 151 18.59 8.05 20.40
C LYS A 151 18.09 7.26 19.20
N GLU A 152 18.53 7.64 18.00
CA GLU A 152 18.19 6.92 16.78
C GLU A 152 18.77 5.50 16.79
N VAL A 153 17.94 4.52 16.40
CA VAL A 153 18.32 3.10 16.30
C VAL A 153 18.16 2.67 14.85
N THR A 154 19.24 2.13 14.30
CA THR A 154 19.29 1.58 12.93
C THR A 154 19.58 0.09 12.90
N SER A 155 20.10 -0.48 14.00
CA SER A 155 20.26 -1.92 14.14
C SER A 155 18.88 -2.56 14.29
N ASP A 156 18.70 -3.74 13.68
CA ASP A 156 17.48 -4.54 13.85
C ASP A 156 16.18 -3.85 13.33
N VAL A 157 16.35 -2.84 12.48
CA VAL A 157 15.26 -2.15 11.77
C VAL A 157 15.13 -2.71 10.36
N THR A 158 13.91 -3.11 9.99
CA THR A 158 13.56 -3.55 8.64
C THR A 158 12.40 -2.72 8.09
N SER A 159 12.64 -1.97 7.02
CA SER A 159 11.62 -1.17 6.33
C SER A 159 11.45 -1.69 4.90
N PRO A 160 10.47 -2.58 4.62
CA PRO A 160 10.00 -2.79 3.26
C PRO A 160 9.67 -1.45 2.60
N GLY A 161 10.01 -1.32 1.31
CA GLY A 161 9.80 -0.07 0.56
C GLY A 161 8.32 0.36 0.51
N GLU A 162 8.08 1.57 0.00
CA GLU A 162 6.74 2.16 -0.01
C GLU A 162 5.81 1.44 -0.99
N LEU A 163 4.56 1.28 -0.58
CA LEU A 163 3.49 0.65 -1.34
C LEU A 163 2.50 1.72 -1.81
N ALA A 164 2.04 1.62 -3.05
CA ALA A 164 1.00 2.51 -3.58
C ALA A 164 -0.39 1.93 -3.29
N ASN A 165 -1.30 2.74 -2.76
CA ASN A 165 -2.67 2.34 -2.41
C ASN A 165 -3.63 2.35 -3.62
N ALA A 166 -3.15 2.77 -4.79
CA ALA A 166 -3.92 2.93 -6.04
C ALA A 166 -5.02 4.01 -5.99
N ASP A 167 -4.98 4.90 -5.01
CA ASP A 167 -5.92 6.01 -4.78
C ASP A 167 -5.19 7.36 -4.62
N TRP A 168 -3.97 7.46 -5.17
CA TRP A 168 -2.98 8.55 -5.04
C TRP A 168 -2.16 8.55 -3.77
N TYR A 169 -2.49 7.77 -2.75
CA TYR A 169 -1.71 7.73 -1.52
C TYR A 169 -0.75 6.54 -1.45
N TYR A 170 0.15 6.61 -0.47
CA TYR A 170 1.18 5.61 -0.20
C TYR A 170 1.11 5.15 1.25
N GLN A 171 1.69 3.97 1.49
CA GLN A 171 1.89 3.42 2.82
C GLN A 171 3.28 2.77 2.96
N ILE A 172 3.81 2.72 4.18
CA ILE A 172 5.08 2.05 4.52
C ILE A 172 4.98 1.44 5.92
N HIS A 173 5.61 0.29 6.12
CA HIS A 173 5.62 -0.44 7.40
C HIS A 173 7.05 -0.69 7.85
N SER A 174 7.54 0.07 8.82
CA SER A 174 8.86 -0.16 9.42
C SER A 174 8.74 -1.11 10.60
N HIS A 175 9.70 -2.02 10.74
CA HIS A 175 9.73 -3.02 11.79
C HIS A 175 10.99 -2.81 12.64
N LEU A 176 10.85 -2.90 13.96
CA LEU A 176 11.95 -2.86 14.90
C LEU A 176 11.91 -4.14 15.74
N GLU A 177 12.93 -4.99 15.58
CA GLU A 177 13.17 -6.08 16.51
C GLU A 177 13.91 -5.55 17.74
N TYR A 178 13.40 -5.88 18.92
CA TYR A 178 13.99 -5.39 20.16
C TYR A 178 13.77 -6.35 21.32
N THR A 179 14.62 -6.22 22.34
CA THR A 179 14.41 -6.85 23.65
C THR A 179 13.82 -5.80 24.60
N PRO A 180 12.59 -6.00 25.12
CA PRO A 180 11.94 -5.05 26.02
C PRO A 180 12.75 -4.79 27.30
N ARG A 181 12.82 -3.53 27.72
CA ARG A 181 13.45 -3.06 28.96
C ARG A 181 12.45 -2.27 29.78
N SER A 182 12.46 -2.46 31.09
CA SER A 182 11.57 -1.71 31.98
C SER A 182 11.85 -0.22 31.92
N GLY A 183 10.82 0.59 31.66
CA GLY A 183 10.89 2.05 31.63
C GLY A 183 11.54 2.65 30.38
N GLU A 184 11.82 1.86 29.34
CA GLU A 184 12.35 2.41 28.09
C GLU A 184 11.29 3.19 27.33
N LYS A 185 11.73 4.20 26.57
CA LYS A 185 10.89 4.95 25.65
C LYS A 185 11.25 4.63 24.22
N ILE A 186 10.33 4.02 23.47
CA ILE A 186 10.51 3.75 22.04
C ILE A 186 9.54 4.65 21.27
N SER A 187 10.00 5.25 20.17
CA SER A 187 9.17 6.12 19.34
C SER A 187 9.43 5.83 17.86
N CYS A 188 8.39 5.91 17.04
CA CYS A 188 8.52 6.01 15.59
C CYS A 188 8.51 7.47 15.18
N VAL A 189 9.44 7.85 14.30
CA VAL A 189 9.60 9.22 13.80
C VAL A 189 9.39 9.22 12.29
N VAL A 190 8.50 10.08 11.84
CA VAL A 190 8.15 10.22 10.42
C VAL A 190 8.48 11.63 9.95
N GLU A 191 9.37 11.71 8.95
CA GLU A 191 9.69 12.93 8.22
C GLU A 191 9.09 12.84 6.82
N HIS A 192 8.26 13.82 6.47
CA HIS A 192 7.55 13.83 5.21
C HIS A 192 7.29 15.27 4.74
N ALA A 193 7.23 15.50 3.43
CA ALA A 193 7.16 16.84 2.84
C ALA A 193 5.88 17.63 3.21
N SER A 194 4.81 16.96 3.63
CA SER A 194 3.59 17.62 4.12
C SER A 194 3.70 18.08 5.58
N LEU A 195 4.66 17.57 6.35
CA LEU A 195 4.82 17.89 7.76
C LEU A 195 5.84 19.02 7.95
N ARG A 196 5.50 20.01 8.79
CA ARG A 196 6.44 21.07 9.17
C ARG A 196 7.52 20.60 10.14
N GLU A 197 7.13 19.68 11.02
CA GLU A 197 7.99 19.06 12.02
C GLU A 197 7.80 17.54 11.96
N PRO A 198 8.81 16.74 12.35
CA PRO A 198 8.68 15.29 12.33
C PRO A 198 7.52 14.82 13.22
N LEU A 199 6.71 13.89 12.70
CA LEU A 199 5.65 13.25 13.47
C LEU A 199 6.28 12.16 14.35
N VAL A 200 6.30 12.39 15.66
CA VAL A 200 6.82 11.44 16.65
C VAL A 200 5.65 10.74 17.33
N THR A 201 5.57 9.42 17.17
CA THR A 201 4.58 8.58 17.84
C THR A 201 5.29 7.70 18.86
N ASP A 202 4.98 7.88 20.13
CA ASP A 202 5.53 7.08 21.22
C ASP A 202 4.83 5.73 21.29
N TRP A 203 5.61 4.65 21.39
CA TRP A 203 5.09 3.34 21.73
C TRP A 203 4.62 3.38 23.18
N ASP A 204 3.32 3.27 23.37
CA ASP A 204 2.77 3.03 24.68
C ASP A 204 2.61 1.51 24.88
N PRO A 205 3.47 0.86 25.68
CA PRO A 205 3.31 -0.55 26.02
C PRO A 205 2.06 -0.80 26.88
N SER A 206 1.30 0.23 27.23
CA SER A 206 0.22 0.14 28.18
C SER A 206 -1.02 -0.54 27.58
N MET A 207 -1.25 -1.75 28.10
CA MET A 207 -2.00 -1.75 29.34
C MET A 207 -1.03 -2.12 30.48
N PRO A 208 -0.87 -1.30 31.53
CA PRO A 208 0.01 -1.63 32.65
C PRO A 208 -0.41 -2.98 33.25
N GLU A 209 0.53 -3.78 33.78
CA GLU A 209 0.18 -5.07 34.43
C GLU A 209 -0.95 -4.91 35.44
N SER A 210 -0.96 -3.80 36.19
CA SER A 210 -2.01 -3.49 37.16
C SER A 210 -3.39 -3.29 36.53
N GLU A 211 -3.50 -2.65 35.37
CA GLU A 211 -4.79 -2.47 34.68
C GLU A 211 -5.23 -3.73 33.96
N ARG A 212 -4.30 -4.49 33.36
CA ARG A 212 -4.58 -5.84 32.86
C ARG A 212 -5.14 -6.73 33.96
N ASN A 213 -4.52 -6.71 35.13
CA ASN A 213 -4.97 -7.49 36.27
C ASN A 213 -6.31 -6.99 36.79
N LYS A 214 -6.57 -5.68 36.83
CA LYS A 214 -7.89 -5.13 37.18
C LYS A 214 -8.97 -5.57 36.19
N ILE A 215 -8.71 -5.55 34.89
CA ILE A 215 -9.65 -6.03 33.86
C ILE A 215 -9.86 -7.54 33.97
N ALA A 216 -8.79 -8.32 34.18
CA ALA A 216 -8.89 -9.78 34.34
C ALA A 216 -9.68 -10.16 35.61
N ILE A 217 -9.45 -9.48 36.73
CA ILE A 217 -10.21 -9.66 37.98
C ILE A 217 -11.66 -9.24 37.78
N GLY A 218 -11.91 -8.10 37.14
CA GLY A 218 -13.24 -7.60 36.83
C GLY A 218 -14.05 -8.57 35.95
N ALA A 219 -13.43 -9.07 34.88
CA ALA A 219 -14.03 -10.06 33.98
C ALA A 219 -14.31 -11.38 34.71
N SER A 220 -13.37 -11.85 35.54
CA SER A 220 -13.55 -13.07 36.34
C SER A 220 -14.70 -12.95 37.34
N GLY A 221 -14.81 -11.79 38.01
CA GLY A 221 -15.90 -11.50 38.95
C GLY A 221 -17.27 -11.44 38.27
N LEU A 222 -17.34 -10.81 37.09
CA LEU A 222 -18.57 -10.75 36.29
C LEU A 222 -19.03 -12.16 35.86
N ILE A 223 -18.10 -12.99 35.39
CA ILE A 223 -18.39 -14.37 34.99
C ILE A 223 -18.89 -15.20 36.19
N LEU A 224 -18.21 -15.10 37.34
CA LEU A 224 -18.63 -15.77 38.57
C LEU A 224 -20.03 -15.34 39.00
N GLY A 225 -20.33 -14.03 38.96
CA GLY A 225 -21.64 -13.48 39.30
C GLY A 225 -22.77 -13.99 38.39
N LEU A 226 -22.50 -14.06 37.08
CA LEU A 226 -23.46 -14.61 36.10
C LEU A 226 -23.72 -16.09 36.33
N VAL A 227 -22.69 -16.89 36.61
CA VAL A 227 -22.82 -18.33 36.88
C VAL A 227 -23.65 -18.58 38.15
N LEU A 228 -23.37 -17.84 39.23
CA LEU A 228 -24.12 -17.97 40.50
C LEU A 228 -25.58 -17.54 40.34
N SER A 229 -25.83 -16.44 39.62
CA SER A 229 -27.19 -15.96 39.34
C SER A 229 -27.99 -16.96 38.51
N LEU A 230 -27.36 -17.55 37.48
CA LEU A 230 -27.97 -18.60 36.66
C LEU A 230 -28.28 -19.86 37.48
N ALA A 231 -27.33 -20.31 38.31
CA ALA A 231 -27.53 -21.46 39.19
C ALA A 231 -28.67 -21.22 40.21
N GLY A 232 -28.70 -20.04 40.82
CA GLY A 232 -29.78 -19.61 41.72
C GLY A 232 -31.14 -19.56 41.03
N PHE A 233 -31.20 -19.02 39.81
CA PHE A 233 -32.41 -19.00 39.00
C PHE A 233 -32.91 -20.42 38.65
N ILE A 234 -32.02 -21.32 38.25
CA ILE A 234 -32.35 -22.73 37.97
C ILE A 234 -32.89 -23.42 39.23
N TYR A 235 -32.24 -23.21 40.39
CA TYR A 235 -32.68 -23.75 41.67
C TYR A 235 -34.09 -23.25 42.04
N TYR A 236 -34.33 -21.94 41.93
CA TYR A 236 -35.64 -21.33 42.19
C TYR A 236 -36.72 -21.93 41.30
N LYS A 237 -36.46 -22.04 39.98
CA LYS A 237 -37.43 -22.61 39.04
C LYS A 237 -37.72 -24.09 39.32
N ARG A 238 -36.71 -24.87 39.71
CA ARG A 238 -36.90 -26.28 40.13
C ARG A 238 -37.75 -26.37 41.40
N LYS A 239 -37.51 -25.53 42.40
CA LYS A 239 -38.29 -25.49 43.64
C LYS A 239 -39.73 -25.02 43.41
N ALA A 240 -39.94 -24.03 42.55
CA ALA A 240 -41.27 -23.54 42.19
C ALA A 240 -42.09 -24.57 41.41
N ARG A 241 -41.47 -25.36 40.52
CA ARG A 241 -42.13 -26.49 39.83
C ARG A 241 -42.44 -27.68 40.75
N GLY A 242 -41.71 -27.84 41.85
CA GLY A 242 -41.98 -28.86 42.87
C GLY A 242 -43.17 -28.55 43.79
N ARG A 243 -43.76 -27.35 43.71
CA ARG A 243 -45.02 -27.01 44.38
C ARG A 243 -46.18 -27.23 43.41
N ILE A 244 -46.63 -28.48 43.28
CA ILE A 244 -47.96 -28.77 42.74
C ILE A 244 -48.96 -28.16 43.73
N LEU A 245 -49.75 -27.18 43.28
CA LEU A 245 -50.91 -26.69 44.02
C LEU A 245 -51.94 -27.82 44.04
N VAL A 246 -52.12 -28.47 45.19
CA VAL A 246 -53.27 -29.34 45.44
C VAL A 246 -54.51 -28.45 45.44
N PRO A 247 -55.50 -28.65 44.55
CA PRO A 247 -56.76 -27.92 44.62
C PRO A 247 -57.47 -28.31 45.91
N SER A 248 -57.83 -27.32 46.72
CA SER A 248 -58.75 -27.51 47.84
C SER A 248 -60.19 -27.33 47.35
N ASN A 249 -61.01 -28.33 47.71
CA ASN A 249 -62.46 -28.50 47.58
C ASN A 249 -62.94 -29.27 46.35
#